data_AF-A0A847HZ79-F1
#
_entry.id   AF-A0A847HZ79-F1
#
_cell.length_a   1.000
_cell.length_b   1.000
_cell.length_c   1.000
_cell.angle_alpha   90.00
_cell.angle_beta   90.00
_cell.angle_gamma   90.00
#
_symmetry.space_group_name_H-M   'P 1'
#
loop_
_entity.id
_entity.type
_entity.pdbx_description
1 polymer ?
#
loop_
_entity_poly.entity_id
_entity_poly.type
_entity_poly.pdbx_seq_one_letter_code
_entity_poly.pdbx_strand_id
1 'polypeptide(L)' 'MLAKKPAPIRVALLCICTLITSTGRAADWQPKTAPLMTRWAADVTPQNVHPEYPRPQMVREQWLNLNGLWDY' A
#
# COMPACT_ATOMS: atom_id res chain seq x y z
N MET A 1 -5.73 -9.38 -58.13
CA MET A 1 -6.13 -8.19 -57.36
C MET A 1 -6.13 -8.51 -55.87
N LEU A 2 -5.06 -8.21 -55.13
CA LEU A 2 -5.07 -8.24 -53.67
C LEU A 2 -4.22 -7.06 -53.16
N ALA A 3 -4.89 -5.95 -52.83
CA ALA A 3 -4.25 -4.80 -52.21
C ALA A 3 -3.94 -5.14 -50.73
N LYS A 4 -2.64 -5.14 -50.39
CA LYS A 4 -2.10 -5.29 -49.03
C LYS A 4 -2.68 -4.19 -48.12
N LYS A 5 -3.33 -4.57 -47.02
CA LYS A 5 -3.89 -3.67 -46.01
C LYS A 5 -2.79 -2.83 -45.31
N PRO A 6 -3.02 -1.55 -44.97
CA PRO A 6 -2.03 -0.71 -44.30
C PRO A 6 -1.98 -1.03 -42.80
N ALA A 7 -1.12 -1.97 -42.40
CA ALA A 7 -0.90 -2.35 -41.00
C ALA A 7 0.17 -1.54 -40.21
N PRO A 8 1.12 -0.76 -40.79
CA PRO A 8 2.28 -0.32 -40.01
C PRO A 8 1.96 0.82 -39.03
N ILE A 9 1.03 1.72 -39.39
CA ILE A 9 0.67 2.88 -38.55
C ILE A 9 -0.09 2.43 -37.30
N ARG A 10 -0.98 1.44 -37.42
CA ARG A 10 -1.76 0.93 -36.28
C ARG A 10 -0.89 0.17 -35.28
N VAL A 11 0.11 -0.58 -35.77
CA VAL A 11 1.08 -1.27 -34.92
C VAL A 11 2.02 -0.28 -34.25
N ALA A 12 2.52 0.73 -34.98
CA ALA A 12 3.35 1.79 -34.40
C ALA A 12 2.61 2.61 -33.33
N LEU A 13 1.34 2.95 -33.55
CA LEU A 13 0.52 3.68 -32.57
C LEU A 13 0.28 2.85 -31.29
N LEU A 14 0.09 1.54 -31.43
CA LEU A 14 -0.10 0.63 -30.30
C LEU A 14 1.16 0.52 -29.43
N CYS A 15 2.35 0.44 -30.07
CA CYS A 15 3.64 0.41 -29.38
C CYS A 15 3.98 1.73 -28.67
N ILE A 16 3.56 2.87 -29.21
CA ILE A 16 3.74 4.18 -28.57
C ILE A 16 2.84 4.31 -27.33
N CYS A 17 1.60 3.83 -27.38
CA CYS A 17 0.70 3.82 -26.21
C CYS A 17 1.20 2.95 -25.04
N THR A 18 1.90 1.85 -25.32
CA THR A 18 2.49 0.99 -24.27
C THR A 18 3.74 1.59 -23.62
N LEU A 19 4.40 2.54 -24.28
CA LEU A 19 5.59 3.20 -23.73
C LEU A 19 5.23 4.31 -22.72
N ILE A 20 4.04 4.90 -22.85
CA ILE A 20 3.56 6.01 -22.01
C ILE A 20 2.91 5.51 -20.70
N THR A 21 2.58 4.23 -20.59
CA THR A 21 1.74 3.68 -19.51
C THR A 21 2.50 3.24 -18.24
N SER A 22 3.81 3.45 -18.13
CA SER A 22 4.64 2.78 -17.10
C SER A 22 5.19 3.63 -15.94
N THR A 23 4.74 4.87 -15.72
CA THR A 23 5.23 5.67 -14.58
C THR A 23 4.23 5.76 -13.42
N GLY A 24 3.92 4.63 -12.79
CA GLY A 24 3.38 4.63 -11.43
C GLY A 24 4.49 4.99 -10.45
N ARG A 25 4.67 6.27 -10.11
CA ARG A 25 5.61 6.67 -9.05
C ARG A 25 4.96 6.37 -7.70
N ALA A 26 5.54 5.44 -6.94
CA ALA A 26 5.23 5.33 -5.53
C ALA A 26 5.59 6.66 -4.84
N ALA A 27 4.76 7.13 -3.93
CA ALA A 27 5.07 8.32 -3.16
C ALA A 27 6.32 8.07 -2.30
N ASP A 28 7.20 9.07 -2.21
CA ASP A 28 8.37 9.00 -1.33
C ASP A 28 7.89 8.93 0.12
N TRP A 29 8.18 7.81 0.79
CA TRP A 29 7.78 7.60 2.17
C TRP A 29 8.58 8.52 3.10
N GLN A 30 7.88 9.15 4.05
CA GLN A 30 8.50 9.93 5.13
C GLN A 30 7.78 9.65 6.46
N PRO A 31 8.52 9.53 7.58
CA PRO A 31 7.91 9.34 8.89
C PRO A 31 7.16 10.61 9.32
N LYS A 32 5.97 10.42 9.89
CA LYS A 32 5.18 11.52 10.46
C LYS A 32 5.53 11.72 11.93
N THR A 33 5.79 12.96 12.33
CA THR A 33 6.02 13.30 13.73
C THR A 33 4.70 13.39 14.50
N ALA A 34 4.57 12.61 15.57
CA ALA A 34 3.44 12.67 16.49
C ALA A 34 3.71 13.67 17.64
N PRO A 35 2.68 14.23 18.29
CA PRO A 35 2.85 15.10 19.47
C PRO A 35 3.62 14.44 20.61
N LEU A 36 3.50 13.12 20.76
CA LEU A 36 4.25 12.31 21.72
C LEU A 36 5.01 11.23 20.96
N MET A 37 6.30 11.45 20.74
CA MET A 37 7.18 10.45 20.15
C MET A 37 7.79 9.59 21.26
N THR A 38 7.53 8.27 21.20
CA THR A 38 8.29 7.31 22.00
C THR A 38 9.56 6.91 21.25
N ARG A 39 10.54 6.36 21.97
CA ARG A 39 11.77 5.83 21.35
C ARG A 39 11.47 4.81 20.24
N TRP A 40 10.48 3.94 20.46
CA TRP A 40 10.10 2.91 19.49
C TRP A 40 9.40 3.48 18.27
N ALA A 41 8.58 4.54 18.43
CA ALA A 41 7.91 5.18 17.31
C ALA A 41 8.89 5.89 16.37
N ALA A 42 10.00 6.40 16.89
CA ALA A 42 11.05 7.03 16.08
C ALA A 42 11.79 6.03 15.19
N ASP A 43 11.86 4.75 15.60
CA ASP A 43 12.58 3.70 14.89
C ASP A 43 11.72 2.99 13.81
N VAL A 44 10.47 3.43 13.60
CA VAL A 44 9.55 2.80 12.62
C VAL A 44 9.90 3.18 11.18
N THR A 45 9.98 2.17 10.34
CA THR A 45 10.27 2.22 8.90
C THR A 45 9.30 1.30 8.14
N PRO A 46 9.15 1.46 6.81
CA PRO A 46 8.34 0.55 6.00
C PRO A 46 8.79 -0.92 6.09
N GLN A 47 10.04 -1.18 6.47
CA GLN A 47 10.63 -2.51 6.54
C GLN A 47 10.40 -3.21 7.89
N ASN A 48 10.09 -2.46 8.95
CA ASN A 48 9.91 -3.00 10.30
C ASN A 48 8.54 -2.69 10.92
N VAL A 49 7.60 -2.18 10.12
CA VAL A 49 6.21 -2.00 10.54
C VAL A 49 5.52 -3.35 10.73
N HIS A 50 4.62 -3.44 11.72
CA HIS A 50 3.84 -4.64 11.98
C HIS A 50 2.91 -4.96 10.78
N PRO A 51 3.03 -6.12 10.12
CA PRO A 51 2.34 -6.41 8.84
C PRO A 51 0.90 -6.90 9.01
N GLU A 52 0.43 -7.07 10.25
CA GLU A 52 -0.74 -7.87 10.60
C GLU A 52 -2.10 -7.21 10.29
N TYR A 53 -2.24 -6.51 9.16
CA TYR A 53 -3.54 -6.05 8.72
C TYR A 53 -4.04 -6.87 7.51
N PRO A 54 -5.27 -7.41 7.54
CA PRO A 54 -6.22 -7.44 8.66
C PRO A 54 -5.72 -8.32 9.83
N ARG A 55 -6.25 -8.10 11.05
CA ARG A 55 -5.92 -8.81 12.30
C ARG A 55 -6.93 -9.94 12.61
N PRO A 56 -7.04 -11.02 11.82
CA PRO A 56 -8.09 -12.03 12.00
C PRO A 56 -7.98 -12.76 13.34
N GLN A 57 -6.78 -12.83 13.94
CA GLN A 57 -6.56 -13.50 15.23
C GLN A 57 -7.03 -12.70 16.45
N MET A 58 -7.41 -11.43 16.28
CA MET A 58 -7.95 -10.59 17.37
C MET A 58 -9.44 -10.85 17.66
N VAL A 59 -10.00 -11.93 17.13
CA VAL A 59 -11.35 -12.39 17.47
C VAL A 59 -11.24 -13.36 18.64
N ARG A 60 -11.47 -12.88 19.87
CA ARG A 60 -11.59 -13.75 21.05
C ARG A 60 -12.97 -14.39 21.07
N GLU A 61 -13.03 -15.71 21.11
CA GLU A 61 -14.28 -16.46 21.23
C GLU A 61 -14.97 -16.25 22.59
N GLN A 62 -14.17 -16.14 23.65
CA GLN A 62 -14.65 -15.91 25.01
C GLN A 62 -14.17 -14.53 25.48
N TRP A 63 -15.11 -13.60 25.58
CA TRP A 63 -14.86 -12.24 26.06
C TRP A 63 -15.11 -12.15 27.56
N LEU A 64 -14.14 -11.58 28.29
CA LEU A 64 -14.32 -11.15 29.68
C LEU A 64 -14.25 -9.63 29.74
N ASN A 65 -15.31 -9.01 30.27
CA ASN A 65 -15.39 -7.57 30.45
C ASN A 65 -14.67 -7.18 31.76
N LEU A 66 -13.62 -6.37 31.64
CA LEU A 66 -12.84 -5.86 32.78
C LEU A 66 -13.17 -4.39 33.11
N ASN A 67 -14.20 -3.83 32.48
CA ASN A 67 -14.67 -2.48 32.79
C ASN A 67 -15.28 -2.47 34.19
N GLY A 68 -14.83 -1.53 35.01
CA GLY A 68 -15.29 -1.37 36.38
C GLY A 68 -14.56 -0.22 37.06
N LEU A 69 -14.85 -0.01 38.33
CA LEU A 69 -14.02 0.83 39.17
C LEU A 69 -12.81 0.01 39.59
N TRP A 70 -11.63 0.58 39.38
CA TRP A 70 -10.37 0.00 39.80
C TRP A 70 -9.80 0.87 40.91
N ASP A 71 -9.32 0.23 41.98
CA ASP A 71 -8.52 0.91 42.98
C ASP A 71 -7.11 1.11 42.40
N TYR A 72 -6.69 2.36 42.22
CA TYR A 72 -5.40 2.75 41.65
C TYR A 72 -4.52 3.47 42.67
#